data_AF-A0A1B1MP05-F1
#
_entry.id   AF-A0A1B1MP05-F1
#
_cell.length_a   1.000
_cell.length_b   1.000
_cell.length_c   1.000
_cell.angle_alpha   90.00
_cell.angle_beta   90.00
_cell.angle_gamma   90.00
#
_symmetry.space_group_name_H-M   'P 1'
#
loop_
_entity.id
_entity.type
_entity.pdbx_description
1 polymer ?
#
loop_
_entity_poly.entity_id
_entity_poly.type
_entity_poly.pdbx_seq_one_letter_code
_entity_poly.pdbx_strand_id
1 'polypeptide(L)'
;MHKDVNDPADIGLPQSVLGPQDAREHLPMRDFTAQRHPERLVAQDFETSPVIALLTTTHDRRTDWLRGGEALEHILLVATAHGVRASLMHQPMEWPDLRRMLSPAPDHTGHAQMLIRLGYGPEGLATPRRAPDAVFEVRPPNR
;
A
#
# COMPACT_ATOMS: atom_id res chain seq x y z
N MET A 1 26.56 5.80 1.80
CA MET A 1 26.18 6.97 2.62
C MET A 1 24.88 6.60 3.32
N HIS A 2 25.00 5.97 4.49
CA HIS A 2 23.86 5.60 5.32
C HIS A 2 23.36 6.89 5.99
N LYS A 3 22.19 7.39 5.62
CA LYS A 3 21.53 8.44 6.41
C LYS A 3 21.06 7.82 7.73
N ASP A 4 21.21 8.57 8.81
CA ASP A 4 20.71 8.20 10.12
C ASP A 4 19.21 7.84 10.04
N VAL A 5 18.82 6.74 10.69
CA VAL A 5 17.40 6.33 10.83
C VAL A 5 16.56 7.39 11.55
N ASN A 6 17.22 8.36 12.20
CA ASN A 6 16.61 9.47 12.93
C ASN A 6 16.73 10.82 12.20
N ASP A 7 17.31 10.89 10.99
CA ASP A 7 17.16 12.10 10.14
C ASP A 7 15.68 12.18 9.76
N PRO A 8 14.94 13.26 10.08
CA PRO A 8 13.55 13.41 9.66
C PRO A 8 13.51 13.56 8.14
N ALA A 9 13.60 12.42 7.45
CA ALA A 9 13.39 12.35 6.02
C ALA A 9 11.92 12.69 5.76
N ASP A 10 11.70 13.65 4.88
CA ASP A 10 10.39 14.01 4.33
C ASP A 10 9.83 12.94 3.38
N ILE A 11 10.54 11.81 3.25
CA ILE A 11 10.25 10.65 2.41
C ILE A 11 10.51 9.34 3.16
N GLY A 12 9.88 8.27 2.71
CA GLY A 12 10.08 6.91 3.23
C GLY A 12 9.12 6.53 4.35
N LEU A 13 9.39 5.37 4.96
CA LEU A 13 8.62 4.81 6.06
C LEU A 13 9.48 4.78 7.33
N PRO A 14 9.29 5.72 8.28
CA PRO A 14 9.97 5.63 9.57
C PRO A 14 9.52 4.39 10.36
N GLN A 15 10.38 3.87 11.25
CA GLN A 15 10.06 2.66 12.01
C GLN A 15 8.78 2.78 12.85
N SER A 16 8.46 3.98 13.32
CA SER A 16 7.27 4.26 14.15
C SER A 16 5.94 4.03 13.41
N VAL A 17 5.92 4.11 12.07
CA VAL A 17 4.70 3.91 11.28
C VAL A 17 4.52 2.45 10.84
N LEU A 18 5.48 1.58 11.14
CA LEU A 18 5.40 0.18 10.73
C LEU A 18 4.29 -0.51 11.52
N GLY A 19 3.35 -1.09 10.76
CA GLY A 19 2.23 -1.81 11.32
C GLY A 19 2.64 -3.17 11.90
N PRO A 20 1.80 -3.74 12.76
CA PRO A 20 2.04 -5.06 13.34
C PRO A 20 1.91 -6.17 12.30
N GLN A 21 2.49 -7.33 12.60
CA GLN A 21 2.31 -8.57 11.86
C GLN A 21 1.05 -9.32 12.32
N ASP A 22 0.56 -10.23 11.50
CA ASP A 22 -0.50 -11.16 11.88
C ASP A 22 0.06 -12.22 12.83
N ALA A 23 -0.39 -12.22 14.09
CA ALA A 23 0.06 -13.20 15.09
C ALA A 23 -0.29 -14.65 14.73
N ARG A 24 -1.23 -14.86 13.82
CA ARG A 24 -1.65 -16.20 13.37
C ARG A 24 -1.05 -16.59 12.01
N GLU A 25 -0.25 -15.71 11.42
CA GLU A 25 0.42 -15.92 10.14
C GLU A 25 -0.53 -16.33 8.99
N HIS A 26 -1.82 -15.96 9.07
CA HIS A 26 -2.78 -16.23 8.01
C HIS A 26 -2.59 -15.26 6.84
N LEU A 27 -2.17 -14.03 7.13
CA LEU A 27 -1.89 -13.02 6.14
C LEU A 27 -0.39 -12.67 6.08
N PRO A 28 0.25 -12.81 4.91
CA PRO A 28 1.63 -12.38 4.74
C PRO A 28 1.70 -10.85 4.73
N MET A 29 2.18 -10.26 5.82
CA MET A 29 2.47 -8.84 5.91
C MET A 29 3.92 -8.58 5.48
N ARG A 30 4.17 -7.48 4.76
CA ARG A 30 5.52 -7.12 4.34
C ARG A 30 6.33 -6.67 5.55
N ASP A 31 7.48 -7.29 5.76
CA ASP A 31 8.52 -6.77 6.62
C ASP A 31 9.31 -5.67 5.87
N PHE A 32 9.23 -4.44 6.37
CA PHE A 32 9.94 -3.27 5.85
C PHE A 32 11.21 -2.93 6.65
N THR A 33 11.55 -3.70 7.70
CA THR A 33 12.72 -3.44 8.55
C THR A 33 14.03 -3.88 7.91
N ALA A 34 13.96 -4.75 6.89
CA ALA A 34 15.11 -5.40 6.26
C ALA A 34 16.03 -6.12 7.26
N GLN A 35 15.53 -6.48 8.45
CA GLN A 35 16.27 -7.22 9.46
C GLN A 35 16.21 -8.73 9.17
N ARG A 36 17.30 -9.45 9.46
CA ARG A 36 17.36 -10.92 9.30
C ARG A 36 16.57 -11.70 10.37
N HIS A 37 15.95 -11.00 11.34
CA HIS A 37 15.28 -11.56 12.51
C HIS A 37 13.89 -10.90 12.71
N PRO A 38 12.81 -11.53 12.20
CA PRO A 38 11.44 -10.98 12.25
C PRO A 38 10.83 -10.97 13.65
N GLU A 39 11.42 -11.68 14.63
CA GLU A 39 11.01 -11.72 16.04
C GLU A 39 10.91 -10.35 16.76
N ARG A 40 11.25 -9.25 16.08
CA ARG A 40 11.20 -7.88 16.62
C ARG A 40 9.98 -7.06 16.21
N LEU A 41 9.13 -7.56 15.30
CA LEU A 41 7.90 -6.86 14.93
C LEU A 41 6.78 -7.20 15.90
N VAL A 42 6.03 -6.19 16.31
CA VAL A 42 4.83 -6.39 17.14
C VAL A 42 3.85 -7.24 16.34
N ALA A 43 3.40 -8.34 16.91
CA ALA A 43 2.35 -9.18 16.33
C ALA A 43 1.03 -8.92 17.07
N GLN A 44 -0.08 -8.93 16.33
CA GLN A 44 -1.42 -8.83 16.91
C GLN A 44 -2.38 -9.80 16.22
N ASP A 45 -3.44 -10.20 16.92
CA ASP A 45 -4.52 -10.93 16.29
C ASP A 45 -5.20 -10.05 15.24
N PHE A 46 -5.17 -10.51 13.99
CA PHE A 46 -5.99 -9.94 12.92
C PHE A 46 -7.37 -10.60 12.88
N GLU A 47 -8.25 -10.07 12.03
CA GLU A 47 -9.56 -10.64 11.78
C GLU A 47 -9.43 -12.10 11.30
N THR A 48 -10.28 -12.99 11.83
CA THR A 48 -10.31 -14.40 11.42
C THR A 48 -10.66 -14.58 9.94
N SER A 49 -11.36 -13.61 9.34
CA SER A 49 -11.76 -13.63 7.93
C SER A 49 -11.49 -12.26 7.31
N PRO A 50 -10.24 -11.98 6.91
CA PRO A 50 -9.86 -10.67 6.37
C PRO A 50 -10.47 -10.47 4.99
N VAL A 51 -10.88 -9.23 4.70
CA VAL A 51 -11.34 -8.86 3.36
C VAL A 51 -10.13 -8.49 2.51
N ILE A 52 -9.88 -9.25 1.46
CA ILE A 52 -8.84 -8.96 0.46
C ILE A 52 -9.53 -8.58 -0.85
N ALA A 53 -9.29 -7.35 -1.30
CA ALA A 53 -9.77 -6.84 -2.57
C ALA A 53 -8.63 -6.82 -3.60
N LEU A 54 -8.96 -7.18 -4.84
CA LEU A 54 -8.07 -7.04 -5.99
C LEU A 54 -8.61 -5.93 -6.90
N LEU A 55 -7.83 -4.86 -7.05
CA LEU A 55 -8.08 -3.83 -8.05
C LEU A 55 -7.51 -4.28 -9.40
N THR A 56 -8.35 -4.29 -10.43
CA THR A 56 -7.96 -4.66 -11.80
C THR A 56 -8.30 -3.56 -12.79
N THR A 57 -7.62 -3.58 -13.93
CA THR A 57 -7.92 -2.73 -15.10
C THR A 57 -8.08 -3.58 -16.35
N THR A 58 -8.76 -3.05 -17.37
CA THR A 58 -8.96 -3.78 -18.64
C THR A 58 -7.67 -4.05 -19.40
N HIS A 59 -6.67 -3.17 -19.26
CA HIS A 59 -5.35 -3.29 -19.89
C HIS A 59 -4.25 -2.91 -18.88
N ASP A 60 -2.99 -3.10 -19.25
CA ASP A 60 -1.82 -2.75 -18.44
C ASP A 60 -0.96 -1.64 -19.08
N ARG A 61 -1.61 -0.59 -19.61
CA ARG A 61 -0.91 0.56 -20.20
C ARG A 61 -0.74 1.65 -19.15
N ARG A 62 0.14 2.62 -19.44
CA ARG A 62 0.38 3.79 -18.55
C ARG A 62 -0.90 4.52 -18.16
N THR A 63 -1.87 4.63 -19.06
CA THR A 63 -3.18 5.25 -18.77
C THR A 63 -4.01 4.41 -17.80
N ASP A 64 -3.88 3.09 -17.85
CA ASP A 64 -4.59 2.19 -16.94
C ASP A 64 -3.93 2.20 -15.56
N TRP A 65 -2.61 2.38 -15.47
CA TRP A 65 -1.92 2.61 -14.20
C TRP A 65 -2.40 3.89 -13.52
N LEU A 66 -2.56 4.98 -14.28
CA LEU A 66 -3.09 6.23 -13.75
C LEU A 66 -4.52 6.04 -13.23
N ARG A 67 -5.39 5.42 -14.02
CA ARG A 67 -6.77 5.11 -13.61
C ARG A 67 -6.82 4.17 -12.41
N GLY A 68 -5.90 3.21 -12.33
CA GLY A 68 -5.72 2.35 -11.17
C GLY A 68 -5.34 3.15 -9.93
N GLY A 69 -4.48 4.16 -10.07
CA GLY A 69 -4.14 5.10 -9.01
C GLY A 69 -5.33 5.94 -8.54
N GLU A 70 -6.11 6.50 -9.46
CA GLU A 70 -7.33 7.27 -9.17
C GLU A 70 -8.39 6.40 -8.46
N ALA A 71 -8.59 5.17 -8.95
CA ALA A 71 -9.49 4.22 -8.31
C ALA A 71 -9.01 3.83 -6.90
N LEU A 72 -7.70 3.61 -6.74
CA LEU A 72 -7.10 3.30 -5.45
C LEU A 72 -7.29 4.46 -4.46
N GLU A 73 -7.06 5.70 -4.87
CA GLU A 73 -7.34 6.88 -4.04
C GLU A 73 -8.78 6.88 -3.54
N HIS A 74 -9.74 6.70 -4.45
CA HIS A 74 -11.16 6.70 -4.10
C HIS A 74 -11.50 5.58 -3.11
N ILE A 75 -10.98 4.36 -3.32
CA ILE A 75 -11.13 3.24 -2.38
C ILE A 75 -10.62 3.63 -0.99
N LEU A 76 -9.42 4.22 -0.91
CA LEU A 76 -8.80 4.59 0.37
C LEU A 76 -9.58 5.71 1.08
N LEU A 77 -10.08 6.70 0.35
CA LEU A 77 -10.89 7.79 0.91
C LEU A 77 -12.24 7.28 1.43
N VAL A 78 -12.92 6.42 0.67
CA VAL A 78 -14.20 5.81 1.10
C VAL A 78 -13.99 4.92 2.31
N ALA A 79 -12.97 4.05 2.29
CA ALA A 79 -12.60 3.23 3.44
C ALA A 79 -12.39 4.09 4.69
N THR A 80 -11.60 5.17 4.57
CA THR A 80 -11.34 6.12 5.65
C THR A 80 -12.62 6.76 6.19
N ALA A 81 -13.52 7.21 5.31
CA ALA A 81 -14.80 7.82 5.68
C ALA A 81 -15.71 6.86 6.47
N HIS A 82 -15.58 5.55 6.22
CA HIS A 82 -16.30 4.50 6.94
C HIS A 82 -15.52 3.92 8.13
N GLY A 83 -14.36 4.49 8.49
CA GLY A 83 -13.53 3.98 9.59
C GLY A 83 -12.83 2.65 9.29
N VAL A 84 -12.83 2.20 8.03
CA VAL A 84 -12.12 1.01 7.57
C VAL A 84 -10.65 1.35 7.38
N ARG A 85 -9.77 0.44 7.79
CA ARG A 85 -8.32 0.50 7.59
C ARG A 85 -7.93 -0.30 6.36
N ALA A 86 -6.97 0.23 5.61
CA ALA A 86 -6.43 -0.40 4.42
C ALA A 86 -4.94 -0.73 4.61
N SER A 87 -4.51 -1.89 4.12
CA SER A 87 -3.08 -2.23 3.98
C SER A 87 -2.83 -2.70 2.55
N LEU A 88 -1.85 -2.12 1.88
CA LEU A 88 -1.51 -2.47 0.50
C LEU A 88 -0.54 -3.66 0.48
N MET A 89 -0.84 -4.66 -0.34
CA MET A 89 -0.05 -5.89 -0.48
C MET A 89 0.65 -5.88 -1.84
N HIS A 90 1.83 -5.28 -1.91
CA HIS A 90 2.56 -5.10 -3.18
C HIS A 90 3.41 -6.32 -3.59
N GLN A 91 3.78 -7.20 -2.65
CA GLN A 91 4.66 -8.35 -2.92
C GLN A 91 4.17 -9.21 -4.11
N PRO A 92 2.87 -9.54 -4.23
CA PRO A 92 2.41 -10.37 -5.33
C PRO A 92 2.51 -9.70 -6.70
N MET A 93 2.63 -8.36 -6.74
CA MET A 93 2.77 -7.58 -7.96
C MET A 93 4.23 -7.53 -8.46
N GLU A 94 5.21 -7.86 -7.61
CA GLU A 94 6.64 -7.81 -7.95
C GLU A 94 7.05 -8.93 -8.93
N TRP A 95 6.29 -10.03 -8.96
CA TRP A 95 6.59 -11.21 -9.77
C TRP A 95 5.55 -11.36 -10.89
N PRO A 96 5.94 -11.27 -12.17
CA PRO A 96 4.99 -11.32 -13.28
C PRO A 96 4.12 -12.59 -13.31
N ASP A 97 4.66 -13.75 -12.94
CA ASP A 97 3.92 -15.01 -12.86
C ASP A 97 2.84 -14.95 -11.77
N LEU A 98 3.20 -14.49 -10.58
CA LEU A 98 2.28 -14.38 -9.45
C LEU A 98 1.19 -13.33 -9.71
N ARG A 99 1.55 -12.20 -10.31
CA ARG A 99 0.61 -11.17 -10.76
C ARG A 99 -0.39 -11.72 -11.77
N ARG A 100 0.05 -12.58 -12.70
CA ARG A 100 -0.82 -13.27 -13.65
C ARG A 100 -1.77 -14.25 -12.98
N MET A 101 -1.31 -14.98 -11.96
CA MET A 101 -2.16 -15.90 -11.20
C MET A 101 -3.29 -15.19 -10.44
N LEU A 102 -3.14 -13.90 -10.16
CA LEU A 102 -4.16 -13.08 -9.52
C LEU A 102 -5.22 -12.57 -10.48
N SER A 103 -4.98 -12.59 -11.80
CA SER A 103 -6.00 -12.21 -12.77
C SER A 103 -7.20 -13.19 -12.67
N PRO A 104 -8.41 -12.68 -12.37
CA PRO A 104 -9.54 -13.55 -12.07
C PRO A 104 -10.02 -14.28 -13.32
N ALA A 105 -10.03 -15.63 -13.28
CA ALA A 105 -10.69 -16.56 -14.22
C ALA A 105 -10.43 -16.38 -15.74
N PRO A 106 -10.62 -17.44 -16.57
CA PRO A 106 -10.45 -17.34 -18.02
C PRO A 106 -11.35 -16.29 -18.70
N ASP A 107 -12.47 -15.95 -18.05
CA ASP A 107 -13.54 -15.12 -18.60
C ASP A 107 -13.43 -13.64 -18.15
N HIS A 108 -12.46 -13.31 -17.30
CA HIS A 108 -12.19 -11.95 -16.83
C HIS A 108 -10.75 -11.56 -17.19
N THR A 109 -10.60 -10.85 -18.30
CA THR A 109 -9.30 -10.39 -18.81
C THR A 109 -8.78 -9.15 -18.07
N GLY A 110 -8.91 -9.12 -16.74
CA GLY A 110 -8.45 -8.01 -15.90
C GLY A 110 -6.96 -8.12 -15.58
N HIS A 111 -6.24 -7.00 -15.66
CA HIS A 111 -4.86 -6.87 -15.22
C HIS A 111 -4.82 -6.42 -13.76
N ALA A 112 -4.24 -7.24 -12.89
CA ALA A 112 -4.07 -6.91 -11.47
C ALA A 112 -3.22 -5.63 -11.28
N GLN A 113 -3.74 -4.63 -10.57
CA GLN A 113 -3.03 -3.39 -10.27
C GLN A 113 -2.63 -3.30 -8.79
N MET A 114 -3.49 -3.73 -7.87
CA MET A 114 -3.21 -3.65 -6.43
C MET A 114 -4.01 -4.69 -5.65
N LEU A 115 -3.38 -5.33 -4.66
CA LEU A 115 -4.08 -6.08 -3.61
C LEU A 115 -4.21 -5.22 -2.36
N ILE A 116 -5.40 -5.21 -1.78
CA ILE A 116 -5.76 -4.34 -0.65
C ILE A 116 -6.41 -5.21 0.41
N ARG A 117 -5.81 -5.23 1.61
CA ARG A 117 -6.50 -5.73 2.80
C ARG A 117 -7.37 -4.61 3.37
N LEU A 118 -8.62 -4.93 3.65
CA LEU A 118 -9.59 -4.05 4.30
C LEU A 118 -10.03 -4.69 5.62
N GLY A 119 -10.06 -3.89 6.67
CA GLY A 119 -10.39 -4.36 8.02
C GLY A 119 -10.64 -3.22 9.00
N TYR A 120 -10.76 -3.54 10.28
CA TYR A 120 -10.95 -2.56 11.34
C TYR A 120 -9.80 -2.63 12.32
N GLY A 121 -9.33 -1.48 12.79
CA GLY A 121 -8.20 -1.41 13.70
C GLY A 121 -7.86 0.01 14.11
N PRO A 122 -6.86 0.18 14.98
CA PRO A 122 -6.41 1.49 15.41
C PRO A 122 -5.98 2.34 14.22
N GLU A 123 -6.07 3.67 14.39
CA GLU A 123 -5.45 4.58 13.45
C GLU A 123 -3.93 4.50 13.56
N GLY A 124 -3.25 4.40 12.42
CA GLY A 124 -1.79 4.39 12.36
C GLY A 124 -1.21 5.79 12.49
N LEU A 125 0.09 5.88 12.77
CA LEU A 125 0.79 7.16 12.78
C LEU A 125 0.92 7.73 11.36
N ALA A 126 0.86 9.05 11.25
CA ALA A 126 1.09 9.75 9.99
C ALA A 126 2.54 9.54 9.50
N THR A 127 2.69 9.29 8.21
CA THR A 127 4.00 9.23 7.55
C THR A 127 4.43 10.64 7.13
N PRO A 128 5.75 10.96 7.13
CA PRO A 128 6.25 12.24 6.65
C PRO A 128 5.79 12.53 5.22
N ARG A 129 5.59 13.82 4.91
CA ARG A 129 5.27 14.32 3.56
C ARG A 129 6.15 15.52 3.27
N ARG A 130 6.60 15.64 2.01
CA ARG A 130 7.27 16.85 1.55
C ARG A 130 6.32 18.04 1.62
N ALA A 131 6.89 19.21 1.90
CA ALA A 131 6.13 20.45 1.83
C ALA A 131 5.68 20.73 0.37
N PRO A 132 4.52 21.37 0.15
CA PRO A 132 3.98 21.59 -1.20
C PRO A 132 4.92 22.35 -2.14
N ASP A 133 5.64 23.35 -1.62
CA ASP A 133 6.64 24.13 -2.36
C ASP A 133 7.82 23.29 -2.88
N ALA A 134 8.11 22.15 -2.24
CA ALA A 134 9.12 21.20 -2.69
C ALA A 134 8.63 20.29 -3.84
N VAL A 135 7.35 20.32 -4.22
CA VAL A 135 6.76 19.44 -5.24
C VAL A 135 5.91 20.14 -6.30
N PHE A 136 5.60 21.43 -6.13
CA PHE A 136 4.85 22.22 -7.10
C PHE A 136 5.72 23.31 -7.72
N GLU A 137 5.70 23.41 -9.06
CA GLU A 137 6.23 24.56 -9.78
C GLU A 137 5.07 25.49 -10.16
N VAL A 138 5.04 26.69 -9.61
CA VAL A 138 4.06 27.71 -9.98
C VAL A 138 4.54 28.42 -11.23
N ARG A 139 3.97 28.07 -12.39
CA ARG A 139 4.23 28.81 -13.62
C ARG A 139 3.37 30.08 -13.65
N PRO A 140 3.96 31.28 -13.79
CA PRO A 140 3.18 32.49 -13.93
C PRO A 140 2.30 32.43 -15.20
N PRO A 141 1.12 33.08 -15.20
CA PRO A 141 0.25 33.10 -16.37
C PRO A 141 0.98 33.73 -17.56
N ASN A 142 0.81 33.12 -18.75
CA ASN A 142 1.27 33.72 -20.00
C ASN A 142 0.57 35.07 -20.18
N ARG A 143 1.36 36.16 -20.28
CA ARG A 143 0.86 37.47 -20.71
C ARG A 143 0.62 37.48 -22.22
#